data_AF-A0A349GRW8-F1
#
_entry.id   AF-A0A349GRW8-F1
#
_cell.length_a   1.000
_cell.length_b   1.000
_cell.length_c   1.000
_cell.angle_alpha   90.00
_cell.angle_beta   90.00
_cell.angle_gamma   90.00
#
_symmetry.space_group_name_H-M   'P 1'
#
loop_
_entity.id
_entity.type
_entity.pdbx_description
1 polymer ?
#
loop_
_entity_poly.entity_id
_entity_poly.type
_entity_poly.pdbx_seq_one_letter_code
_entity_poly.pdbx_strand_id
1 'polypeptide(L)'
;APLWLPVVAVVTVFGLIDINKQNERRDYEDQVRETIILLEEANTLEELDRVKRVRSRYFNQSLQSLYLERKNNLGHINYSNKNITDQKNLTIFLIQDADTLEELEKIKQERLEYFTDEVQDKYFKKKNSLK
;
A
#
# COMPACT_ATOMS: atom_id res chain seq x y z
N ALA A 1 -51.78 -29.47 30.55
CA ALA A 1 -50.42 -29.98 30.26
C ALA A 1 -49.53 -28.77 29.98
N PRO A 2 -48.38 -28.59 30.67
CA PRO A 2 -47.58 -27.39 30.51
C PRO A 2 -46.81 -27.45 29.19
N LEU A 3 -46.80 -26.32 28.45
CA LEU A 3 -45.88 -26.08 27.34
C LEU A 3 -44.45 -26.08 27.88
N TRP A 4 -43.70 -27.14 27.58
CA TRP A 4 -42.25 -27.16 27.74
C TRP A 4 -41.63 -26.99 26.36
N LEU A 5 -41.05 -25.82 26.11
CA LEU A 5 -39.95 -25.46 25.21
C LEU A 5 -40.08 -23.95 24.94
N PRO A 6 -39.17 -23.10 25.46
CA PRO A 6 -38.02 -22.73 24.64
C PRO A 6 -36.81 -22.24 25.48
N VAL A 7 -35.97 -23.15 25.98
CA VAL A 7 -34.65 -22.74 26.53
C VAL A 7 -33.50 -23.30 25.70
N VAL A 8 -33.73 -24.37 24.94
CA VAL A 8 -32.68 -25.05 24.14
C VAL A 8 -32.41 -24.36 22.79
N ALA A 9 -33.35 -23.56 22.29
CA ALA A 9 -33.20 -22.86 21.00
C ALA A 9 -32.38 -21.55 21.07
N VAL A 10 -32.20 -20.98 22.26
CA VAL A 10 -31.48 -19.70 22.41
C VAL A 10 -29.97 -19.92 22.46
N VAL A 11 -29.49 -21.01 23.08
CA VAL A 11 -28.05 -21.33 23.18
C VAL A 11 -27.45 -21.71 21.82
N THR A 12 -28.23 -22.31 20.93
CA THR A 12 -27.79 -22.70 19.59
C THR A 12 -27.59 -21.50 18.66
N VAL A 13 -28.44 -20.48 18.72
CA VAL A 13 -28.30 -19.30 17.84
C VAL A 13 -27.14 -18.40 18.28
N PHE A 14 -26.98 -18.13 19.57
CA PHE A 14 -25.84 -17.33 20.06
C PHE A 14 -24.49 -18.04 19.85
N GLY A 15 -24.41 -19.36 20.11
CA GLY A 15 -23.21 -20.15 19.83
C GLY A 15 -22.87 -20.24 18.34
N LEU A 16 -23.86 -20.36 17.45
CA LEU A 16 -23.66 -20.33 16.00
C LEU A 16 -23.19 -18.96 15.50
N ILE A 17 -23.72 -17.86 16.04
CA ILE A 17 -23.29 -16.51 15.69
C ILE A 17 -21.83 -16.27 16.13
N ASP A 18 -21.43 -16.74 17.31
CA ASP A 18 -20.05 -16.59 17.78
C ASP A 18 -19.06 -17.45 16.97
N ILE A 19 -19.43 -18.69 16.63
CA ILE A 19 -18.59 -19.55 15.78
C ILE A 19 -18.49 -18.96 14.36
N ASN A 20 -19.58 -18.42 13.82
CA ASN A 20 -19.57 -17.82 12.49
C ASN A 20 -18.68 -16.56 12.44
N LYS A 21 -18.74 -15.70 13.47
CA LYS A 21 -17.85 -14.55 13.60
C LYS A 21 -16.38 -14.94 13.77
N GLN A 22 -16.10 -16.03 14.50
CA GLN A 22 -14.73 -16.55 14.63
C GLN A 22 -14.21 -17.14 13.32
N ASN A 23 -15.06 -17.78 12.51
CA ASN A 23 -14.70 -18.25 11.17
C ASN A 23 -14.42 -17.08 10.22
N GLU A 24 -15.31 -16.09 10.17
CA GLU A 24 -15.14 -14.89 9.34
C GLU A 24 -13.86 -14.12 9.70
N ARG A 25 -13.51 -14.07 10.99
CA ARG A 25 -12.26 -13.44 11.44
C ARG A 25 -11.02 -14.22 11.02
N ARG A 26 -11.04 -15.55 11.13
CA ARG A 26 -9.93 -16.40 10.68
C ARG A 26 -9.74 -16.31 9.16
N ASP A 27 -10.84 -16.39 8.41
CA ASP A 27 -10.82 -16.23 6.96
C ASP A 27 -10.28 -14.85 6.57
N TYR A 28 -10.66 -13.78 7.29
CA TYR A 28 -10.10 -12.45 7.06
C TYR A 28 -8.58 -12.39 7.33
N GLU A 29 -8.12 -12.96 8.44
CA GLU A 29 -6.69 -12.98 8.80
C GLU A 29 -5.86 -13.80 7.79
N ASP A 30 -6.38 -14.93 7.32
CA ASP A 30 -5.74 -15.76 6.29
C ASP A 30 -5.66 -15.03 4.95
N GLN A 31 -6.72 -14.30 4.59
CA GLN A 31 -6.74 -13.50 3.37
C GLN A 31 -5.82 -12.27 3.43
N VAL A 32 -5.64 -11.68 4.61
CA VAL A 32 -4.61 -10.66 4.85
C VAL A 32 -3.21 -11.25 4.65
N ARG A 33 -2.92 -12.43 5.20
CA ARG A 33 -1.63 -13.12 5.00
C ARG A 33 -1.36 -13.46 3.53
N GLU A 34 -2.36 -13.99 2.83
CA GLU A 34 -2.26 -14.25 1.39
C GLU A 34 -1.96 -12.96 0.60
N THR A 35 -2.57 -11.85 1.00
CA THR A 35 -2.32 -10.54 0.37
C THR A 35 -0.90 -10.04 0.62
N ILE A 36 -0.31 -10.29 1.78
CA ILE A 36 1.11 -9.97 2.06
C ILE A 36 2.03 -10.71 1.07
N ILE A 37 1.85 -12.03 0.94
CA ILE A 37 2.67 -12.87 0.04
C ILE A 37 2.57 -12.36 -1.40
N LEU A 38 1.35 -12.08 -1.87
CA LEU A 38 1.12 -11.57 -3.23
C LEU A 38 1.79 -10.20 -3.47
N LEU A 39 1.89 -9.34 -2.45
CA LEU A 39 2.62 -8.06 -2.56
C LEU A 39 4.13 -8.27 -2.61
N GLU A 40 4.67 -9.19 -1.80
CA GLU A 40 6.09 -9.52 -1.80
C GLU A 40 6.54 -10.14 -3.13
N GLU A 41 5.72 -11.04 -3.68
CA GLU A 41 5.95 -11.74 -4.94
C GLU A 41 5.72 -10.88 -6.18
N ALA A 42 4.99 -9.76 -6.07
CA ALA A 42 4.81 -8.83 -7.18
C ALA A 42 6.17 -8.25 -7.59
N ASN A 43 6.54 -8.47 -8.86
CA ASN A 43 7.84 -8.06 -9.41
C ASN A 43 7.70 -6.87 -10.37
N THR A 44 6.47 -6.44 -10.64
CA THR A 44 6.17 -5.27 -11.48
C THR A 44 5.16 -4.35 -10.78
N LEU A 45 5.20 -3.06 -11.13
CA LEU A 45 4.22 -2.09 -10.63
C LEU A 45 2.79 -2.47 -11.04
N GLU A 46 2.63 -3.05 -12.22
CA GLU A 46 1.33 -3.46 -12.74
C GLU A 46 0.73 -4.66 -11.97
N GLU A 47 1.57 -5.64 -11.59
CA GLU A 47 1.16 -6.72 -10.70
C GLU A 47 0.80 -6.21 -9.32
N LEU A 48 1.60 -5.30 -8.75
CA LEU A 48 1.35 -4.72 -7.44
C LEU A 48 0.00 -3.95 -7.41
N ASP A 49 -0.28 -3.14 -8.43
CA ASP A 49 -1.54 -2.41 -8.58
C ASP A 49 -2.73 -3.35 -8.84
N ARG A 50 -2.49 -4.50 -9.50
CA ARG A 50 -3.50 -5.55 -9.66
C ARG A 50 -3.82 -6.21 -8.31
N VAL A 51 -2.83 -6.54 -7.50
CA VAL A 51 -3.03 -7.11 -6.15
C VAL A 51 -3.85 -6.16 -5.29
N LYS A 52 -3.49 -4.87 -5.26
CA LYS A 52 -4.24 -3.84 -4.52
C LYS A 52 -5.71 -3.74 -4.95
N ARG A 53 -5.99 -3.80 -6.25
CA ARG A 53 -7.38 -3.75 -6.75
C ARG A 53 -8.18 -4.99 -6.36
N VAL A 54 -7.63 -6.18 -6.59
CA VAL A 54 -8.34 -7.46 -6.36
C VAL A 54 -8.53 -7.75 -4.86
N ARG A 55 -7.58 -7.35 -4.02
CA ARG A 55 -7.58 -7.62 -2.57
C ARG A 55 -7.90 -6.38 -1.74
N SER A 56 -8.48 -5.33 -2.34
CA SER A 56 -8.74 -4.03 -1.70
C SER A 56 -9.50 -4.13 -0.37
N ARG A 57 -10.41 -5.10 -0.23
CA ARG A 57 -11.16 -5.34 1.02
C ARG A 57 -10.30 -5.78 2.22
N TYR A 58 -9.07 -6.21 1.98
CA TYR A 58 -8.13 -6.66 3.01
C TYR A 58 -7.05 -5.62 3.32
N PHE A 59 -7.00 -4.51 2.58
CA PHE A 59 -6.02 -3.44 2.75
C PHE A 59 -6.30 -2.63 4.02
N ASN A 60 -5.78 -3.13 5.14
CA ASN A 60 -5.64 -2.36 6.37
C ASN A 60 -4.42 -1.41 6.27
N GLN A 61 -4.22 -0.57 7.30
CA GLN A 61 -3.11 0.39 7.32
C GLN A 61 -1.73 -0.26 7.13
N SER A 62 -1.51 -1.45 7.70
CA SER A 62 -0.23 -2.16 7.59
C SER A 62 0.05 -2.64 6.16
N LEU A 63 -0.96 -3.21 5.49
CA LEU A 63 -0.85 -3.62 4.09
C LEU A 63 -0.69 -2.44 3.13
N GLN A 64 -1.32 -1.30 3.45
CA GLN A 64 -1.15 -0.07 2.68
C GLN A 64 0.29 0.43 2.77
N SER A 65 0.94 0.39 3.94
CA SER A 65 2.35 0.73 4.08
C SER A 65 3.26 -0.24 3.31
N LEU A 66 3.03 -1.56 3.41
CA LEU A 66 3.81 -2.56 2.68
C LEU A 66 3.69 -2.39 1.17
N TYR A 67 2.48 -2.13 0.66
CA TYR A 67 2.25 -1.85 -0.74
C TYR A 67 3.02 -0.60 -1.20
N LEU A 68 3.00 0.49 -0.44
CA LEU A 68 3.74 1.71 -0.81
C LEU A 68 5.25 1.47 -0.80
N GLU A 69 5.78 0.79 0.21
CA GLU A 69 7.20 0.43 0.27
C GLU A 69 7.62 -0.41 -0.94
N ARG A 70 6.83 -1.44 -1.27
CA ARG A 70 7.11 -2.31 -2.43
C ARG A 70 6.99 -1.56 -3.74
N LYS A 71 5.99 -0.68 -3.88
CA LYS A 71 5.79 0.18 -5.04
C LYS A 71 6.99 1.10 -5.24
N ASN A 72 7.46 1.73 -4.17
CA ASN A 72 8.62 2.60 -4.22
C ASN A 72 9.86 1.80 -4.60
N ASN A 73 10.10 0.63 -4.00
CA ASN A 73 11.22 -0.24 -4.35
C ASN A 73 11.19 -0.70 -5.82
N LEU A 74 10.03 -1.13 -6.32
CA LEU A 74 9.88 -1.51 -7.74
C LEU A 74 9.98 -0.31 -8.67
N GLY A 75 9.52 0.87 -8.24
CA GLY A 75 9.71 2.14 -8.92
C GLY A 75 11.18 2.48 -9.04
N HIS A 76 11.93 2.42 -7.93
CA HIS A 76 13.38 2.60 -7.88
C HIS A 76 14.13 1.57 -8.74
N ILE A 77 13.76 0.28 -8.69
CA ILE A 77 14.40 -0.78 -9.48
C ILE A 77 14.12 -0.59 -10.98
N ASN A 78 12.86 -0.37 -11.37
CA ASN A 78 12.50 -0.12 -12.77
C ASN A 78 13.14 1.15 -13.32
N TYR A 79 13.26 2.17 -12.47
CA TYR A 79 13.91 3.42 -12.81
C TYR A 79 15.43 3.24 -12.95
N SER A 80 16.07 2.56 -12.00
CA SER A 80 17.51 2.27 -12.02
C SER A 80 17.87 1.41 -13.23
N ASN A 81 17.07 0.38 -13.55
CA ASN A 81 17.30 -0.46 -14.71
C ASN A 81 17.06 0.24 -16.07
N LYS A 82 16.26 1.31 -16.13
CA LYS A 82 15.96 2.02 -17.39
C LYS A 82 16.79 3.29 -17.64
N ASN A 83 17.33 3.95 -16.62
CA ASN A 83 17.92 5.30 -16.77
C ASN A 83 19.19 5.55 -15.94
N ILE A 84 19.99 4.53 -15.67
CA ILE A 84 21.13 4.58 -14.72
C ILE A 84 22.21 5.66 -15.00
N THR A 85 22.26 6.28 -16.18
CA THR A 85 23.25 7.34 -16.49
C THR A 85 22.77 8.78 -16.31
N ASP A 86 21.46 9.06 -16.24
CA ASP A 86 20.97 10.45 -16.17
C ASP A 86 20.42 10.81 -14.79
N GLN A 87 21.35 11.16 -13.89
CA GLN A 87 21.06 11.54 -12.50
C GLN A 87 20.12 12.74 -12.36
N LYS A 88 20.03 13.59 -13.39
CA LYS A 88 19.06 14.69 -13.46
C LYS A 88 17.64 14.12 -13.61
N ASN A 89 17.43 13.21 -14.56
CA ASN A 89 16.11 12.61 -14.75
C ASN A 89 15.64 11.83 -13.52
N LEU A 90 16.56 11.19 -12.79
CA LEU A 90 16.23 10.48 -11.55
C LEU A 90 15.68 11.46 -10.51
N THR A 91 16.37 12.59 -10.37
CA THR A 91 15.96 13.63 -9.43
C THR A 91 14.57 14.19 -9.79
N ILE A 92 14.28 14.40 -11.08
CA ILE A 92 12.94 14.81 -11.53
C ILE A 92 11.87 13.78 -11.17
N PHE A 93 12.14 12.49 -11.42
CA PHE A 93 11.20 11.42 -11.11
C PHE A 93 10.87 11.36 -9.62
N LEU A 94 11.91 11.36 -8.77
CA LEU A 94 11.73 11.32 -7.31
C LEU A 94 10.92 12.52 -6.81
N ILE A 95 11.19 13.71 -7.33
CA ILE A 95 10.40 14.92 -7.04
C ILE A 95 8.92 14.73 -7.41
N GLN A 96 8.63 14.10 -8.55
CA GLN A 96 7.25 13.87 -8.99
C GLN A 96 6.54 12.83 -8.12
N ASP A 97 7.26 11.81 -7.69
CA ASP A 97 6.76 10.69 -6.90
C ASP A 97 6.58 11.04 -5.41
N ALA A 98 7.28 12.05 -4.89
CA ALA A 98 7.13 12.50 -3.52
C ALA A 98 5.67 12.84 -3.18
N ASP A 99 5.08 12.17 -2.19
CA ASP A 99 3.67 12.38 -1.83
C ASP A 99 3.53 13.37 -0.67
N THR A 100 4.62 13.66 0.03
CA THR A 100 4.66 14.61 1.15
C THR A 100 5.69 15.71 0.92
N LEU A 101 5.48 16.85 1.59
CA LEU A 101 6.46 17.93 1.63
C LEU A 101 7.78 17.47 2.25
N GLU A 102 7.73 16.60 3.27
CA GLU A 102 8.92 16.09 3.94
C GLU A 102 9.80 15.27 2.98
N GLU A 103 9.21 14.34 2.22
CA GLU A 103 9.91 13.57 1.20
C GLU A 103 10.49 14.47 0.12
N LEU A 104 9.72 15.46 -0.34
CA LEU A 104 10.16 16.40 -1.37
C LEU A 104 11.37 17.23 -0.92
N GLU A 105 11.41 17.67 0.33
CA GLU A 105 12.56 18.38 0.90
C GLU A 105 13.77 17.45 1.09
N LYS A 106 13.55 16.21 1.53
CA LYS A 106 14.62 15.21 1.67
C LYS A 106 15.30 14.93 0.33
N ILE A 107 14.53 14.76 -0.75
CA ILE A 107 15.06 14.56 -2.10
C ILE A 107 15.93 15.75 -2.55
N LYS A 108 15.48 16.98 -2.27
CA LYS A 108 16.26 18.18 -2.59
C LYS A 108 17.60 18.22 -1.84
N GLN A 109 17.61 17.84 -0.57
CA GLN A 109 18.84 17.82 0.23
C GLN A 109 19.81 16.74 -0.25
N GLU A 110 19.31 15.53 -0.49
CA GLU A 110 20.14 14.37 -0.87
C GLU A 110 20.69 14.48 -2.30
N ARG A 111 20.04 15.26 -3.18
CA ARG A 111 20.36 15.31 -4.62
C ARG A 111 20.61 16.73 -5.13
N LEU A 112 21.14 17.60 -4.26
CA LEU A 112 21.40 19.01 -4.58
C LEU A 112 22.32 19.21 -5.79
N GLU A 113 23.27 18.31 -6.01
CA GLU A 113 24.19 18.36 -7.16
C GLU A 113 23.45 18.28 -8.51
N TYR A 114 22.29 17.63 -8.54
CA TYR A 114 21.50 17.41 -9.75
C TYR A 114 20.35 18.42 -9.90
N PHE A 115 20.32 19.47 -9.07
CA PHE A 115 19.24 20.47 -9.02
C PHE A 115 19.37 21.55 -10.10
N THR A 116 19.36 21.11 -11.36
CA THR A 116 19.31 21.99 -12.55
C THR A 116 18.03 22.82 -12.61
N ASP A 117 17.97 23.84 -13.46
CA ASP A 117 16.81 24.71 -13.63
C ASP A 117 15.50 23.94 -13.90
N GLU A 118 15.58 22.89 -14.73
CA GLU A 118 14.41 22.04 -15.00
C GLU A 118 13.95 21.27 -13.75
N VAL A 119 14.90 20.79 -12.94
CA VAL A 119 14.61 20.04 -11.70
C VAL A 119 14.01 20.98 -10.65
N GLN A 120 14.52 22.21 -10.56
CA GLN A 120 13.98 23.27 -9.71
C GLN A 120 12.53 23.59 -10.08
N ASP A 121 12.24 23.76 -11.37
CA ASP A 121 10.88 24.00 -11.85
C ASP A 121 9.92 22.87 -11.48
N LYS A 122 10.35 21.61 -11.62
CA LYS A 122 9.54 20.45 -11.23
C LYS A 122 9.32 20.42 -9.72
N TYR A 123 10.37 20.70 -8.94
CA TYR A 123 10.30 20.77 -7.48
C TYR A 123 9.33 21.85 -7.01
N PHE A 124 9.43 23.08 -7.51
CA PHE A 124 8.53 24.16 -7.09
C PHE A 124 7.09 23.93 -7.52
N LYS A 125 6.86 23.36 -8.72
CA LYS A 125 5.53 22.93 -9.15
C LYS A 125 4.93 21.90 -8.20
N LYS A 126 5.69 20.84 -7.88
CA LYS A 126 5.22 19.80 -6.95
C LYS A 126 5.00 20.38 -5.55
N LYS A 127 5.95 21.16 -5.03
CA LYS A 127 5.86 21.80 -3.71
C LYS A 127 4.59 22.63 -3.56
N ASN A 128 4.20 23.37 -4.60
CA ASN A 128 2.97 24.16 -4.57
C ASN A 128 1.70 23.32 -4.69
N SER A 129 1.76 22.13 -5.30
CA SER A 129 0.62 21.18 -5.33
C SER A 129 0.42 20.41 -4.01
N LEU A 130 1.45 20.34 -3.18
CA LEU A 130 1.44 19.65 -1.87
C LEU A 130 1.18 20.60 -0.69
N LYS A 131 0.92 21.88 -0.95
CA LYS A 131 0.46 22.88 0.04
C LYS A 131 -1.04 22.80 0.24
#